data_AF-A0A6L4AB13-F1
#
_entry.id   AF-A0A6L4AB13-F1
#
_cell.length_a   1.000
_cell.length_b   1.000
_cell.length_c   1.000
_cell.angle_alpha   90.00
_cell.angle_beta   90.00
_cell.angle_gamma   90.00
#
_symmetry.space_group_name_H-M   'P 1'
#
loop_
_entity.id
_entity.type
_entity.pdbx_description
1 polymer ?
#
loop_
_entity_poly.entity_id
_entity_poly.type
_entity_poly.pdbx_seq_one_letter_code
_entity_poly.pdbx_strand_id
1 'polypeptide(L)'
;MSEGQRVKVPPVMVIQVEDSMDVMLARNIARRAASLLGFNTASRAQVASAVASLVGIILNAGERQVINLHGLRQGIDVGIQVVCDAPWLADASPENATVALRAKMGKIMDEISLVPTAVPHIEMVLWLTAERSKQSSPPHS
;
A
#
# COMPACT_ATOMS: atom_id res chain seq x y z
N MET A 1 -9.48 23.76 -8.06
CA MET A 1 -8.14 23.35 -7.59
C MET A 1 -7.78 22.14 -8.42
N SER A 2 -6.79 22.23 -9.31
CA SER A 2 -6.41 21.11 -10.17
C SER A 2 -5.87 19.99 -9.28
N GLU A 3 -6.55 18.84 -9.22
CA GLU A 3 -5.97 17.63 -8.63
C GLU A 3 -4.62 17.41 -9.30
N GLY A 4 -3.54 17.58 -8.54
CA GLY A 4 -2.20 17.35 -9.06
C GLY A 4 -2.12 15.94 -9.63
N GLN A 5 -1.56 15.80 -10.83
CA GLN A 5 -1.35 14.50 -11.45
C GLN A 5 -0.54 13.61 -10.51
N ARG A 6 -1.04 12.40 -10.25
CA ARG A 6 -0.33 11.38 -9.47
C ARG A 6 0.78 10.77 -10.32
N VAL A 7 2.02 10.89 -9.85
CA VAL A 7 3.21 10.40 -10.55
C VAL A 7 3.89 9.32 -9.72
N LYS A 8 4.14 8.17 -10.34
CA LYS A 8 4.94 7.09 -9.74
C LYS A 8 6.41 7.52 -9.71
N VAL A 9 7.04 7.42 -8.56
CA VAL A 9 8.46 7.74 -8.35
C VAL A 9 9.17 6.58 -7.64
N PRO A 10 10.51 6.49 -7.73
CA PRO A 10 11.26 5.50 -6.98
C PRO A 10 11.00 5.57 -5.45
N PRO A 11 11.19 4.47 -4.71
CA PRO A 11 11.60 3.15 -5.18
C PRO A 11 10.49 2.46 -6.00
N VAL A 12 10.85 1.47 -6.81
CA VAL A 12 9.89 0.53 -7.40
C VAL A 12 10.32 -0.85 -6.95
N MET A 13 9.47 -1.51 -6.16
CA MET A 13 9.73 -2.81 -5.56
C MET A 13 8.59 -3.76 -5.95
N VAL A 14 8.95 -5.01 -6.17
CA VAL A 14 8.02 -6.06 -6.61
C VAL A 14 8.06 -7.18 -5.59
N ILE A 15 6.89 -7.68 -5.21
CA ILE A 15 6.71 -8.81 -4.31
C ILE A 15 5.89 -9.85 -5.05
N GLN A 16 6.43 -11.06 -5.16
CA GLN A 16 5.68 -12.22 -5.61
C GLN A 16 5.03 -12.88 -4.39
N VAL A 17 3.75 -13.23 -4.54
CA VAL A 17 2.96 -13.91 -3.51
C VAL A 17 2.59 -15.27 -4.03
N GLU A 18 3.18 -16.31 -3.46
CA GLU A 18 2.98 -17.70 -3.84
C GLU A 18 2.53 -18.54 -2.64
N ASP A 19 3.09 -18.29 -1.46
CA ASP A 19 2.74 -19.02 -0.25
C ASP A 19 2.85 -18.18 1.04
N SER A 20 2.61 -18.83 2.18
CA SER A 20 2.56 -18.17 3.49
C SER A 20 3.91 -17.65 3.98
N MET A 21 5.03 -18.15 3.47
CA MET A 21 6.37 -17.65 3.80
C MET A 21 6.58 -16.25 3.22
N ASP A 22 5.93 -15.93 2.11
CA ASP A 22 6.03 -14.61 1.45
C ASP A 22 5.48 -13.48 2.31
N VAL A 23 4.64 -13.77 3.30
CA VAL A 23 4.16 -12.76 4.26
C VAL A 23 5.33 -12.06 4.97
N MET A 24 6.36 -12.81 5.36
CA MET A 24 7.55 -12.24 6.02
C MET A 24 8.41 -11.43 5.05
N LEU A 25 8.61 -11.95 3.84
CA LEU A 25 9.36 -11.24 2.80
C LEU A 25 8.67 -9.92 2.43
N ALA A 26 7.36 -9.96 2.23
CA ALA A 26 6.55 -8.81 1.87
C ALA A 26 6.60 -7.71 2.94
N ARG A 27 6.53 -8.08 4.22
CA ARG A 27 6.72 -7.13 5.34
C ARG A 27 8.07 -6.45 5.27
N ASN A 28 9.15 -7.20 5.04
CA ASN A 28 10.51 -6.66 5.01
C ASN A 28 10.71 -5.71 3.82
N ILE A 29 10.23 -6.09 2.64
CA ILE A 29 10.26 -5.25 1.43
C ILE A 29 9.47 -3.96 1.66
N ALA A 30 8.26 -4.05 2.20
CA ALA A 30 7.41 -2.90 2.52
C ALA A 30 8.10 -1.94 3.52
N ARG A 31 8.70 -2.45 4.60
CA ARG A 31 9.46 -1.63 5.55
C ARG A 31 10.65 -0.94 4.91
N ARG A 32 11.31 -1.60 3.95
CA ARG A 32 12.45 -1.05 3.22
C ARG A 32 11.99 0.05 2.26
N ALA A 33 10.95 -0.19 1.47
CA ALA A 33 10.37 0.80 0.57
C ALA A 33 9.94 2.06 1.32
N ALA A 34 9.19 1.91 2.42
CA ALA A 34 8.79 3.04 3.26
C ALA A 34 10.01 3.76 3.88
N SER A 35 11.06 3.03 4.27
CA SER A 35 12.29 3.66 4.78
C SER A 35 12.96 4.55 3.74
N LEU A 36 13.00 4.13 2.47
CA LEU A 36 13.60 4.89 1.36
C LEU A 36 12.82 6.18 1.07
N LEU A 37 11.52 6.19 1.36
CA LEU A 37 10.66 7.36 1.22
C LEU A 37 10.65 8.27 2.46
N GLY A 38 11.45 7.97 3.49
CA GLY A 38 11.59 8.85 4.65
C GLY A 38 10.58 8.60 5.78
N PHE A 39 9.78 7.53 5.73
CA PHE A 39 8.86 7.18 6.82
C PHE A 39 9.61 6.75 8.09
N ASN A 40 9.09 7.16 9.25
CA ASN A 40 9.57 6.75 10.57
C ASN A 40 9.25 5.28 10.89
N THR A 41 9.79 4.76 11.99
CA THR A 41 9.67 3.34 12.35
C THR A 41 8.23 2.88 12.52
N ALA A 42 7.37 3.69 13.13
CA ALA A 42 5.96 3.36 13.33
C ALA A 42 5.22 3.25 11.98
N SER A 43 5.40 4.24 11.10
CA SER A 43 4.76 4.25 9.78
C SER A 43 5.30 3.15 8.87
N ARG A 44 6.59 2.81 8.98
CA ARG A 44 7.17 1.64 8.29
C ARG A 44 6.51 0.34 8.73
N ALA A 45 6.24 0.19 10.03
CA ALA A 45 5.52 -0.98 10.54
C ALA A 45 4.06 -1.01 10.06
N GLN A 46 3.40 0.15 9.98
CA GLN A 46 2.05 0.31 9.45
C GLN A 46 1.95 -0.16 8.00
N VAL A 47 2.80 0.32 7.09
CA VAL A 47 2.85 -0.14 5.69
C VAL A 47 3.10 -1.64 5.61
N ALA A 48 4.02 -2.17 6.43
CA ALA A 48 4.30 -3.60 6.45
C ALA A 48 3.10 -4.45 6.88
N SER A 49 2.33 -3.97 7.86
CA SER A 49 1.10 -4.63 8.31
C SER A 49 0.00 -4.58 7.27
N ALA A 50 -0.17 -3.47 6.55
CA ALA A 50 -1.11 -3.37 5.42
C ALA A 50 -0.73 -4.35 4.30
N VAL A 51 0.53 -4.36 3.87
CA VAL A 51 1.02 -5.26 2.82
C VAL A 51 0.85 -6.73 3.24
N ALA A 52 1.19 -7.08 4.47
CA ALA A 52 0.96 -8.44 4.99
C ALA A 52 -0.52 -8.83 4.99
N SER A 53 -1.40 -7.88 5.30
CA SER A 53 -2.84 -8.11 5.29
C SER A 53 -3.37 -8.35 3.88
N LEU A 54 -2.82 -7.63 2.89
CA LEU A 54 -3.10 -7.84 1.47
C LEU A 54 -2.59 -9.20 0.99
N VAL A 55 -1.37 -9.61 1.36
CA VAL A 55 -0.84 -10.96 1.09
C VAL A 55 -1.78 -12.03 1.65
N GLY A 56 -2.24 -11.87 2.88
CA GLY A 56 -3.21 -12.80 3.47
C GLY A 56 -4.55 -12.85 2.72
N ILE A 57 -5.00 -11.74 2.12
CA ILE A 57 -6.21 -11.74 1.28
C ILE A 57 -5.97 -12.53 -0.02
N ILE A 58 -4.84 -12.30 -0.68
CA ILE A 58 -4.44 -12.99 -1.91
C ILE A 58 -4.37 -14.51 -1.67
N LEU A 59 -3.66 -14.94 -0.61
CA LEU A 59 -3.52 -16.35 -0.28
C LEU A 59 -4.85 -16.99 0.10
N ASN A 60 -5.73 -16.29 0.82
CA ASN A 60 -7.06 -16.79 1.16
C ASN A 60 -7.98 -16.92 -0.07
N ALA A 61 -7.74 -16.16 -1.13
CA ALA A 61 -8.42 -16.33 -2.41
C ALA A 61 -7.87 -17.53 -3.22
N GLY A 62 -6.78 -18.16 -2.76
CA GLY A 62 -6.11 -19.25 -3.49
C GLY A 62 -5.29 -18.76 -4.69
N GLU A 63 -4.95 -17.49 -4.70
CA GLU A 63 -4.36 -16.80 -5.85
C GLU A 63 -2.85 -16.62 -5.71
N ARG A 64 -2.15 -16.53 -6.84
CA ARG A 64 -0.75 -16.10 -6.91
C ARG A 64 -0.66 -14.77 -7.62
N GLN A 65 -0.05 -13.79 -6.98
CA GLN A 65 -0.14 -12.40 -7.45
C GLN A 65 1.14 -11.63 -7.23
N VAL A 66 1.24 -10.52 -7.96
CA VAL A 66 2.34 -9.57 -7.85
C VAL A 66 1.85 -8.31 -7.17
N ILE A 67 2.47 -7.96 -6.04
CA ILE A 67 2.28 -6.67 -5.39
C ILE A 67 3.40 -5.74 -5.81
N ASN A 68 3.03 -4.61 -6.38
CA ASN A 68 3.94 -3.52 -6.73
C ASN A 68 3.89 -2.44 -5.65
N LEU A 69 5.07 -2.01 -5.19
CA LEU A 69 5.21 -0.90 -4.26
C LEU A 69 6.06 0.18 -4.90
N HIS A 70 5.56 1.41 -4.90
CA HIS A 70 6.33 2.55 -5.37
C HIS A 70 6.06 3.83 -4.61
N GLY A 71 6.98 4.77 -4.72
CA GLY A 71 6.71 6.13 -4.26
C GLY A 71 5.61 6.77 -5.10
N LEU A 72 4.74 7.54 -4.46
CA LEU A 72 3.70 8.32 -5.12
C LEU A 72 3.95 9.79 -4.84
N ARG A 73 3.89 10.63 -5.88
CA ARG A 73 3.94 12.09 -5.73
C ARG A 73 2.64 12.71 -6.27
N GLN A 74 2.05 13.60 -5.49
CA GLN A 74 0.90 14.42 -5.90
C GLN A 74 1.18 15.88 -5.53
N GLY A 75 1.64 16.67 -6.50
CA GLY A 75 2.14 18.02 -6.22
C GLY A 75 3.37 17.97 -5.30
N ILE A 76 3.25 18.55 -4.10
CA ILE A 76 4.31 18.53 -3.07
C ILE A 76 4.23 17.28 -2.17
N ASP A 77 3.10 16.58 -2.18
CA ASP A 77 2.88 15.44 -1.30
C ASP A 77 3.61 14.21 -1.84
N VAL A 78 4.23 13.48 -0.91
CA VAL A 78 4.91 12.21 -1.19
C VAL A 78 4.25 11.12 -0.36
N GLY A 79 4.10 9.94 -0.93
CA GLY A 79 3.56 8.78 -0.24
C GLY A 79 4.14 7.49 -0.79
N ILE A 80 3.63 6.38 -0.28
CA ILE A 80 3.87 5.06 -0.83
C ILE A 80 2.54 4.51 -1.34
N GLN A 81 2.55 4.02 -2.58
CA GLN A 81 1.42 3.32 -3.18
C GLN A 81 1.75 1.83 -3.25
N VAL A 82 0.76 1.01 -2.89
CA VAL A 82 0.76 -0.44 -3.03
C VAL A 82 -0.33 -0.78 -4.06
N VAL A 83 0.03 -1.53 -5.10
CA VAL A 83 -0.88 -1.93 -6.18
C VAL A 83 -0.80 -3.42 -6.41
N CYS A 84 -1.93 -4.08 -6.56
CA CYS A 84 -2.02 -5.50 -6.90
C CYS A 84 -3.23 -5.75 -7.78
N ASP A 85 -3.06 -6.55 -8.82
CA ASP A 85 -4.20 -7.06 -9.58
C ASP A 85 -5.03 -7.99 -8.69
N ALA A 86 -6.33 -7.97 -8.92
CA ALA A 86 -7.34 -8.66 -8.14
C ALA A 86 -8.37 -9.37 -9.03
N PRO A 87 -7.95 -10.29 -9.93
CA PRO A 87 -8.86 -11.01 -10.82
C PRO A 87 -9.94 -11.80 -10.07
N TRP A 88 -9.65 -12.29 -8.85
CA TRP A 88 -10.63 -12.98 -8.01
C TRP A 88 -11.79 -12.08 -7.52
N LEU A 89 -11.71 -10.76 -7.76
CA LEU A 89 -12.78 -9.81 -7.49
C LEU A 89 -13.57 -9.43 -8.75
N ALA A 90 -13.32 -10.04 -9.90
CA ALA A 90 -13.99 -9.68 -11.17
C ALA A 90 -15.52 -9.78 -11.09
N ASP A 91 -16.03 -10.81 -10.40
CA ASP A 91 -17.47 -11.03 -10.24
C ASP A 91 -18.03 -10.45 -8.93
N ALA A 92 -17.19 -9.83 -8.11
CA ALA A 92 -17.60 -9.23 -6.84
C ALA A 92 -18.19 -7.83 -7.06
N SER A 93 -19.18 -7.43 -6.24
CA SER A 93 -19.61 -6.04 -6.19
C SER A 93 -18.44 -5.14 -5.75
N PRO A 94 -18.03 -4.14 -6.57
CA PRO A 94 -16.89 -3.29 -6.24
C PRO A 94 -17.07 -2.51 -4.94
N GLU A 95 -18.31 -2.12 -4.63
CA GLU A 95 -18.66 -1.41 -3.40
C GLU A 95 -18.46 -2.31 -2.17
N ASN A 96 -19.00 -3.53 -2.21
CA ASN A 96 -18.86 -4.49 -1.11
C ASN A 96 -17.40 -4.88 -0.89
N ALA A 97 -16.66 -5.12 -1.97
CA ALA A 97 -15.23 -5.42 -1.91
C ALA A 97 -14.43 -4.25 -1.31
N THR A 98 -14.71 -3.01 -1.72
CA THR A 98 -14.08 -1.81 -1.17
C THR A 98 -14.39 -1.64 0.32
N VAL A 99 -15.64 -1.85 0.73
CA VAL A 99 -16.05 -1.82 2.15
C VAL A 99 -15.30 -2.86 2.96
N ALA A 100 -15.18 -4.10 2.47
CA ALA A 100 -14.44 -5.17 3.15
C ALA A 100 -12.94 -4.85 3.27
N LEU A 101 -12.33 -4.31 2.21
CA LEU A 101 -10.93 -3.88 2.22
C LEU A 101 -10.70 -2.75 3.24
N ARG A 102 -11.59 -1.76 3.29
CA ARG A 102 -11.53 -0.65 4.26
C ARG A 102 -11.78 -1.10 5.69
N ALA A 103 -12.67 -2.06 5.92
CA ALA A 103 -12.89 -2.62 7.24
C ALA A 103 -11.60 -3.27 7.79
N LYS A 104 -10.82 -3.93 6.92
CA LYS A 104 -9.57 -4.62 7.30
C LYS A 104 -8.36 -3.69 7.40
N MET A 105 -8.23 -2.72 6.48
CA MET A 105 -6.99 -1.93 6.32
C MET A 105 -7.20 -0.42 6.38
N GLY A 106 -8.43 0.08 6.47
CA GLY A 106 -8.73 1.52 6.41
C GLY A 106 -8.27 2.32 7.64
N LYS A 107 -7.89 1.66 8.74
CA LYS A 107 -7.20 2.29 9.87
C LYS A 107 -5.68 2.35 9.69
N ILE A 108 -5.16 1.67 8.66
CA ILE A 108 -3.73 1.46 8.40
C ILE A 108 -3.29 2.23 7.15
N MET A 109 -4.17 2.48 6.18
CA MET A 109 -3.86 3.22 4.96
C MET A 109 -4.78 4.44 4.86
N ASP A 110 -4.30 5.53 4.28
CA ASP A 110 -5.10 6.75 4.12
C ASP A 110 -6.14 6.57 3.00
N GLU A 111 -5.73 5.88 1.93
CA GLU A 111 -6.59 5.59 0.79
C GLU A 111 -6.57 4.11 0.48
N ILE A 112 -7.77 3.59 0.18
CA ILE A 112 -7.99 2.24 -0.33
C ILE A 112 -9.09 2.33 -1.38
N SER A 113 -8.77 1.86 -2.58
CA SER A 113 -9.67 1.76 -3.72
C SER A 113 -9.54 0.41 -4.41
N LEU A 114 -10.67 -0.09 -4.89
CA LEU A 114 -10.73 -1.12 -5.91
C LEU A 114 -11.07 -0.43 -7.23
N VAL A 115 -10.19 -0.53 -8.21
CA VAL A 115 -10.41 0.08 -9.52
C VAL A 115 -11.07 -0.98 -10.42
N PRO A 116 -12.33 -0.77 -10.83
CA PRO A 116 -13.06 -1.74 -11.64
C PRO A 116 -12.63 -1.62 -13.10
N THR A 117 -11.65 -2.40 -13.51
CA THR A 117 -11.25 -2.56 -14.92
C THR A 117 -11.53 -3.99 -15.39
N ALA A 118 -11.14 -4.34 -16.63
CA ALA A 118 -11.24 -5.71 -17.13
C ALA A 118 -10.54 -6.73 -16.21
N VAL A 119 -9.43 -6.32 -15.58
CA VAL A 119 -8.85 -7.02 -14.42
C VAL A 119 -8.89 -6.03 -13.26
N PRO A 120 -9.75 -6.22 -12.25
CA PRO A 120 -9.80 -5.30 -11.12
C PRO A 120 -8.43 -5.22 -10.46
N HIS A 121 -8.07 -4.07 -9.91
CA HIS A 121 -6.85 -3.94 -9.11
C HIS A 121 -7.11 -3.13 -7.85
N ILE A 122 -6.43 -3.52 -6.78
CA ILE A 122 -6.46 -2.85 -5.49
C ILE A 122 -5.34 -1.83 -5.48
N GLU A 123 -5.66 -0.59 -5.12
CA GLU A 123 -4.68 0.43 -4.81
C GLU A 123 -4.82 0.87 -3.35
N MET A 124 -3.68 0.99 -2.67
CA MET A 124 -3.61 1.54 -1.32
C MET A 124 -2.53 2.61 -1.25
N VAL A 125 -2.81 3.71 -0.57
CA VAL A 125 -1.85 4.80 -0.38
C VAL A 125 -1.69 5.14 1.08
N LEU A 126 -0.44 5.31 1.50
CA LEU A 126 -0.11 5.99 2.75
C LEU A 126 0.74 7.22 2.43
N TRP A 127 0.29 8.38 2.86
CA TRP A 127 0.97 9.66 2.66
C TRP A 127 2.00 9.91 3.74
N LEU A 128 3.14 10.48 3.33
CA LEU A 128 4.20 10.94 4.22
C LEU A 128 3.82 12.31 4.78
N THR A 129 3.36 12.32 6.02
CA THR A 129 3.10 13.55 6.78
C THR A 129 4.30 13.88 7.68
N ALA A 130 4.33 15.10 8.25
CA ALA A 130 5.36 15.48 9.22
C ALA A 130 5.46 14.50 10.41
N GLU A 131 4.31 14.06 10.94
CA GLU A 131 4.22 13.08 12.03
C GLU A 131 4.78 11.71 11.66
N ARG A 132 4.73 11.36 10.38
CA ARG A 132 5.17 10.08 9.83
C ARG A 132 6.60 10.13 9.29
N SER A 133 7.23 11.30 9.26
CA SER A 133 8.60 11.50 8.80
C SER A 133 9.63 11.11 9.85
N LYS A 134 10.82 10.66 9.41
CA LYS A 134 11.98 10.41 10.27
C LYS A 134 12.53 11.67 10.96
N GLN A 135 12.18 12.87 10.48
CA GLN A 135 12.73 14.15 10.93
C GLN A 135 11.89 14.87 11.99
N SER A 136 11.08 14.17 12.79
CA SER A 136 10.46 14.77 13.97
C SER A 136 11.50 14.97 15.10
N SER A 137 12.41 15.92 14.91
CA SER A 137 13.17 16.52 16.02
C SER A 137 12.21 17.40 16.83
N PRO A 138 12.24 17.35 18.18
CA PRO A 138 11.50 18.31 18.98
C PRO A 138 12.03 19.73 18.72
N PRO A 139 11.20 20.78 18.82
CA PRO A 139 11.70 22.14 18.78
C PRO A 139 12.72 22.31 19.92
N HIS A 140 13.95 22.66 19.56
CA HIS A 140 14.93 23.13 20.53
C HIS A 140 14.37 24.42 21.15
N SER A 141 14.02 24.36 22.43
CA SER A 141 13.82 25.53 23.30
C SER A 141 15.16 26.08 23.76
#